data_AF-A0A963GLD7-F1
#
_entry.id   AF-A0A963GLD7-F1
#
_cell.length_a   1.000
_cell.length_b   1.000
_cell.length_c   1.000
_cell.angle_alpha   90.00
_cell.angle_beta   90.00
_cell.angle_gamma   90.00
#
_symmetry.space_group_name_H-M   'P 1'
#
loop_
_entity.id
_entity.type
_entity.pdbx_description
1 polymer ?
#
loop_
_entity_poly.entity_id
_entity_poly.type
_entity_poly.pdbx_seq_one_letter_code
_entity_poly.pdbx_strand_id
1 'polypeptide(L)'
;MQYDEPITGGEFDNLLDQNPGVSESTKNAIEQVLGITDPSEPVNVASATFNPETGELTVVQPSGQADVLIIDLSGATENQVLQLTEALSQAHVFIIDSDVGVTVTFNTVERVIVSGNGDDVITVNGDRNTTLEGGNGNDTLTTSGGNDSVMGGTGDDSVSTATGDDTVVSDSGSDTVDAGAGYDLLQMSGSKSSYSITVQDGALVIAGANSATVSNAEYISFTDGGSMTVSGDVNVAAAMRMYESLLERSAEPGGAKFWAEAAASGSWTTAQIAEFFLHSDEFQSKFGNPDDLTNEEFVRALYENSLGREAEQEGLDFWVNVLETDAYSRSQITVFISGSPEAANYHSDTVQLIEGWI
;
A
#
# COMPACT_ATOMS: atom_id res chain seq x y z
N MET A 1 -36.06 -15.67 16.42
CA MET A 1 -36.63 -16.26 15.19
C MET A 1 -35.51 -17.06 14.56
N GLN A 2 -35.80 -18.28 14.14
CA GLN A 2 -34.81 -19.23 13.63
C GLN A 2 -34.47 -18.81 12.18
N TYR A 3 -33.30 -18.23 11.97
CA TYR A 3 -32.80 -17.82 10.65
C TYR A 3 -32.27 -19.08 9.93
N ASP A 4 -33.18 -19.92 9.42
CA ASP A 4 -32.85 -21.15 8.66
C ASP A 4 -32.84 -20.94 7.14
N GLU A 5 -33.29 -19.77 6.65
CA GLU A 5 -33.37 -19.42 5.23
C GLU A 5 -32.48 -18.20 4.92
N PRO A 6 -31.91 -18.10 3.69
CA PRO A 6 -31.17 -16.92 3.26
C PRO A 6 -32.01 -15.65 3.43
N ILE A 7 -31.36 -14.55 3.79
CA ILE A 7 -31.99 -13.22 3.77
C ILE A 7 -31.74 -12.56 2.42
N THR A 8 -32.51 -11.54 2.07
CA THR A 8 -32.27 -10.73 0.87
C THR A 8 -31.10 -9.77 1.09
N GLY A 9 -30.39 -9.38 0.03
CA GLY A 9 -29.33 -8.37 0.09
C GLY A 9 -29.78 -7.06 0.74
N GLY A 10 -31.02 -6.64 0.49
CA GLY A 10 -31.61 -5.47 1.17
C GLY A 10 -31.85 -5.69 2.67
N GLU A 11 -32.23 -6.89 3.11
CA GLU A 11 -32.29 -7.22 4.53
C GLU A 11 -30.89 -7.28 5.16
N PHE A 12 -29.90 -7.76 4.42
CA PHE A 12 -28.50 -7.78 4.84
C PHE A 12 -27.92 -6.37 5.00
N ASP A 13 -28.16 -5.45 4.05
CA ASP A 13 -27.74 -4.04 4.16
C ASP A 13 -28.34 -3.38 5.42
N ASN A 14 -29.63 -3.64 5.71
CA ASN A 14 -30.26 -3.19 6.95
C ASN A 14 -29.66 -3.81 8.23
N LEU A 15 -29.04 -4.99 8.15
CA LEU A 15 -28.27 -5.56 9.27
C LEU A 15 -26.92 -4.87 9.42
N LEU A 16 -26.22 -4.59 8.33
CA LEU A 16 -24.97 -3.85 8.37
C LEU A 16 -25.17 -2.45 8.94
N ASP A 17 -26.28 -1.77 8.62
CA ASP A 17 -26.65 -0.47 9.20
C ASP A 17 -26.82 -0.49 10.73
N GLN A 18 -27.03 -1.66 11.34
CA GLN A 18 -27.13 -1.80 12.79
C GLN A 18 -25.75 -1.92 13.46
N ASN A 19 -24.67 -2.08 12.68
CA ASN A 19 -23.30 -2.15 13.15
C ASN A 19 -22.64 -0.79 12.93
N PRO A 20 -22.56 0.09 13.95
CA PRO A 20 -22.07 1.47 13.77
C PRO A 20 -20.61 1.56 13.31
N GLY A 21 -19.84 0.47 13.42
CA GLY A 21 -18.47 0.37 12.90
C GLY A 21 -18.38 0.13 11.38
N VAL A 22 -19.47 -0.23 10.70
CA VAL A 22 -19.45 -0.53 9.26
C VAL A 22 -19.83 0.73 8.47
N SER A 23 -18.86 1.31 7.77
CA SER A 23 -19.08 2.49 6.92
C SER A 23 -19.85 2.15 5.64
N GLU A 24 -20.47 3.15 5.00
CA GLU A 24 -21.14 2.97 3.70
C GLU A 24 -20.17 2.43 2.62
N SER A 25 -18.92 2.90 2.60
CA SER A 25 -17.87 2.35 1.73
C SER A 25 -17.57 0.89 2.04
N THR A 26 -17.54 0.51 3.32
CA THR A 26 -17.33 -0.88 3.76
C THR A 26 -18.51 -1.76 3.32
N LYS A 27 -19.75 -1.27 3.44
CA LYS A 27 -20.95 -1.99 2.95
C LYS A 27 -20.88 -2.26 1.44
N ASN A 28 -20.61 -1.23 0.64
CA ASN A 28 -20.45 -1.37 -0.80
C ASN A 28 -19.33 -2.37 -1.17
N ALA A 29 -18.22 -2.38 -0.41
CA ALA A 29 -17.13 -3.34 -0.61
C ALA A 29 -17.56 -4.78 -0.26
N ILE A 30 -18.31 -4.97 0.83
CA ILE A 30 -18.90 -6.27 1.18
C ILE A 30 -19.84 -6.76 0.07
N GLU A 31 -20.74 -5.90 -0.42
CA GLU A 31 -21.66 -6.26 -1.52
C GLU A 31 -20.89 -6.67 -2.78
N GLN A 32 -19.80 -5.99 -3.11
CA GLN A 32 -18.93 -6.36 -4.24
C GLN A 32 -18.29 -7.74 -4.05
N VAL A 33 -17.78 -8.03 -2.85
CA VAL A 33 -17.21 -9.35 -2.50
C VAL A 33 -18.25 -10.45 -2.66
N LEU A 34 -19.47 -10.20 -2.19
CA LEU A 34 -20.59 -11.15 -2.27
C LEU A 34 -21.24 -11.21 -3.67
N GLY A 35 -20.86 -10.31 -4.59
CA GLY A 35 -21.45 -10.21 -5.92
C GLY A 35 -22.90 -9.73 -5.92
N ILE A 36 -23.32 -9.00 -4.89
CA ILE A 36 -24.68 -8.48 -4.75
C ILE A 36 -24.84 -7.26 -5.66
N THR A 37 -25.70 -7.38 -6.66
CA THR A 37 -26.03 -6.30 -7.61
C THR A 37 -27.51 -5.94 -7.59
N ASP A 38 -28.34 -6.74 -6.93
CA ASP A 38 -29.77 -6.52 -6.74
C ASP A 38 -30.14 -6.81 -5.25
N PRO A 39 -30.88 -5.92 -4.57
CA PRO A 39 -31.30 -6.13 -3.17
C PRO A 39 -32.12 -7.40 -2.92
N SER A 40 -32.63 -8.06 -3.96
CA SER A 40 -33.36 -9.33 -3.84
C SER A 40 -32.48 -10.58 -3.88
N GLU A 41 -31.18 -10.45 -4.17
CA GLU A 41 -30.25 -11.59 -4.19
C GLU A 41 -30.09 -12.20 -2.79
N PRO A 42 -30.05 -13.53 -2.66
CA PRO A 42 -29.99 -14.19 -1.36
C PRO A 42 -28.58 -14.13 -0.76
N VAL A 43 -28.50 -13.96 0.56
CA VAL A 43 -27.27 -13.99 1.37
C VAL A 43 -27.45 -14.94 2.55
N ASN A 44 -26.55 -15.92 2.68
CA ASN A 44 -26.50 -16.83 3.81
C ASN A 44 -25.70 -16.19 4.95
N VAL A 45 -26.39 -15.68 5.97
CA VAL A 45 -25.76 -15.06 7.14
C VAL A 45 -25.76 -16.04 8.30
N ALA A 46 -24.57 -16.37 8.80
CA ALA A 46 -24.39 -16.97 10.11
C ALA A 46 -24.13 -15.88 11.16
N SER A 47 -24.49 -16.16 12.40
CA SER A 47 -24.15 -15.29 13.53
C SER A 47 -23.62 -16.07 14.72
N ALA A 48 -22.77 -15.41 15.51
CA ALA A 48 -22.31 -15.90 16.80
C ALA A 48 -22.44 -14.77 17.83
N THR A 49 -23.20 -14.99 18.91
CA THR A 49 -23.41 -13.97 19.95
C THR A 49 -22.84 -14.44 21.27
N PHE A 50 -22.02 -13.60 21.90
CA PHE A 50 -21.41 -13.87 23.20
C PHE A 50 -22.42 -13.75 24.34
N ASN A 51 -22.40 -14.72 25.25
CA ASN A 51 -23.18 -14.66 26.48
C ASN A 51 -22.25 -14.31 27.65
N PRO A 52 -22.36 -13.11 28.25
CA PRO A 52 -21.47 -12.68 29.35
C PRO A 52 -21.70 -13.45 30.66
N GLU A 53 -22.81 -14.16 30.81
CA GLU A 53 -23.07 -14.99 32.00
C GLU A 53 -22.36 -16.34 31.93
N THR A 54 -22.24 -16.91 30.73
CA THR A 54 -21.65 -18.25 30.52
C THR A 54 -20.24 -18.20 29.94
N GLY A 55 -19.86 -17.11 29.28
CA GLY A 55 -18.62 -16.99 28.52
C GLY A 55 -18.62 -17.77 27.21
N GLU A 56 -19.80 -18.21 26.74
CA GLU A 56 -19.93 -19.04 25.54
C GLU A 56 -20.54 -18.26 24.37
N LEU A 57 -20.14 -18.62 23.15
CA LEU A 57 -20.76 -18.15 21.90
C LEU A 57 -21.97 -19.01 21.53
N THR A 58 -23.11 -18.36 21.31
CA THR A 58 -24.28 -19.01 20.71
C THR A 58 -24.23 -18.82 19.20
N VAL A 59 -24.02 -19.89 18.45
CA VAL A 59 -23.95 -19.88 16.99
C VAL A 59 -25.30 -20.20 16.37
N VAL A 60 -25.71 -19.38 15.40
CA VAL A 60 -26.82 -19.63 14.47
C VAL A 60 -26.23 -19.72 13.07
N GLN A 61 -26.39 -20.88 12.42
CA GLN A 61 -25.84 -21.13 11.09
C GLN A 61 -26.97 -21.49 10.12
N PRO A 62 -26.95 -20.97 8.87
CA PRO A 62 -27.87 -21.40 7.84
C PRO A 62 -27.64 -22.87 7.47
N SER A 63 -28.62 -23.49 6.79
CA SER A 63 -28.51 -24.88 6.34
C SER A 63 -27.42 -25.11 5.28
N GLY A 64 -26.98 -24.04 4.60
CA GLY A 64 -25.89 -24.01 3.63
C GLY A 64 -24.57 -23.46 4.17
N GLN A 65 -23.59 -23.30 3.28
CA GLN A 65 -22.38 -22.53 3.57
C GLN A 65 -22.77 -21.08 3.86
N ALA A 66 -22.22 -20.50 4.91
CA ALA A 66 -22.41 -19.09 5.21
C ALA A 66 -21.61 -18.26 4.20
N ASP A 67 -22.20 -17.20 3.67
CA ASP A 67 -21.51 -16.19 2.88
C ASP A 67 -20.85 -15.17 3.82
N VAL A 68 -21.55 -14.86 4.93
CA VAL A 68 -21.11 -13.90 5.96
C VAL A 68 -21.23 -14.52 7.35
N LEU A 69 -20.24 -14.30 8.21
CA LEU A 69 -20.35 -14.55 9.65
C LEU A 69 -20.25 -13.24 10.43
N ILE A 70 -21.29 -12.93 11.20
CA ILE A 70 -21.31 -11.80 12.14
C ILE A 70 -21.08 -12.33 13.56
N ILE A 71 -20.05 -11.83 14.23
CA ILE A 71 -19.67 -12.21 15.59
C ILE A 71 -19.86 -11.00 16.49
N ASP A 72 -20.80 -11.09 17.43
CA ASP A 72 -21.05 -10.05 18.43
C ASP A 72 -20.47 -10.51 19.77
N LEU A 73 -19.37 -9.86 20.19
CA LEU A 73 -18.69 -10.09 21.46
C LEU A 73 -19.07 -9.05 22.53
N SER A 74 -20.16 -8.31 22.32
CA SER A 74 -20.66 -7.34 23.27
C SER A 74 -20.80 -7.92 24.68
N GLY A 75 -20.20 -7.23 25.65
CA GLY A 75 -20.21 -7.64 27.05
C GLY A 75 -19.12 -8.63 27.45
N ALA A 76 -18.27 -9.07 26.51
CA ALA A 76 -17.01 -9.73 26.86
C ALA A 76 -16.13 -8.77 27.68
N THR A 77 -15.41 -9.33 28.65
CA THR A 77 -14.52 -8.56 29.54
C THR A 77 -13.09 -9.09 29.55
N GLU A 78 -12.85 -10.20 28.87
CA GLU A 78 -11.55 -10.82 28.67
C GLU A 78 -11.35 -11.07 27.17
N ASN A 79 -10.10 -11.09 26.71
CA ASN A 79 -9.78 -11.35 25.31
C ASN A 79 -10.33 -12.71 24.85
N GLN A 80 -10.81 -12.75 23.61
CA GLN A 80 -11.47 -13.92 23.04
C GLN A 80 -10.58 -14.61 22.01
N VAL A 81 -10.46 -15.93 22.10
CA VAL A 81 -9.82 -16.74 21.06
C VAL A 81 -10.91 -17.45 20.26
N LEU A 82 -11.11 -17.02 19.01
CA LEU A 82 -12.17 -17.54 18.15
C LEU A 82 -11.70 -18.78 17.43
N GLN A 83 -12.32 -19.92 17.77
CA GLN A 83 -12.13 -21.17 17.05
C GLN A 83 -13.28 -21.40 16.08
N LEU A 84 -13.04 -21.10 14.81
CA LEU A 84 -14.02 -21.31 13.75
C LEU A 84 -14.11 -22.81 13.41
N THR A 85 -15.34 -23.32 13.33
CA THR A 85 -15.57 -24.66 12.76
C THR A 85 -15.25 -24.65 11.28
N GLU A 86 -15.01 -25.83 10.69
CA GLU A 86 -14.77 -25.95 9.25
C GLU A 86 -15.87 -25.24 8.45
N ALA A 87 -17.14 -25.43 8.81
CA ALA A 87 -18.27 -24.85 8.08
C ALA A 87 -18.34 -23.30 8.18
N LEU A 88 -18.01 -22.73 9.34
CA LEU A 88 -18.00 -21.27 9.52
C LEU A 88 -16.75 -20.62 8.93
N SER A 89 -15.62 -21.33 8.92
CA SER A 89 -14.35 -20.82 8.37
C SER A 89 -14.37 -20.58 6.87
N GLN A 90 -15.41 -21.05 6.16
CA GLN A 90 -15.56 -20.92 4.71
C GLN A 90 -16.41 -19.69 4.31
N ALA A 91 -16.83 -18.86 5.26
CA ALA A 91 -17.49 -17.60 4.92
C ALA A 91 -16.53 -16.69 4.15
N HIS A 92 -17.08 -15.86 3.25
CA HIS A 92 -16.31 -14.89 2.49
C HIS A 92 -15.97 -13.67 3.34
N VAL A 93 -16.92 -13.26 4.18
CA VAL A 93 -16.85 -12.04 4.99
C VAL A 93 -17.05 -12.36 6.47
N PHE A 94 -16.18 -11.82 7.31
CA PHE A 94 -16.30 -11.87 8.77
C PHE A 94 -16.42 -10.45 9.29
N ILE A 95 -17.43 -10.23 10.14
CA ILE A 95 -17.65 -8.97 10.85
C ILE A 95 -17.63 -9.30 12.34
N ILE A 96 -16.70 -8.70 13.08
CA ILE A 96 -16.47 -8.99 14.49
C ILE A 96 -16.65 -7.68 15.26
N ASP A 97 -17.61 -7.63 16.16
CA ASP A 97 -17.83 -6.49 17.06
C ASP A 97 -17.32 -6.83 18.46
N SER A 98 -16.24 -6.16 18.90
CA SER A 98 -15.55 -6.49 20.15
C SER A 98 -14.83 -5.29 20.78
N ASP A 99 -15.13 -5.00 22.04
CA ASP A 99 -14.35 -4.05 22.87
C ASP A 99 -13.15 -4.70 23.58
N VAL A 100 -12.94 -6.01 23.38
CA VAL A 100 -11.82 -6.78 23.94
C VAL A 100 -11.00 -7.39 22.81
N GLY A 101 -9.72 -7.69 23.07
CA GLY A 101 -8.86 -8.27 22.04
C GLY A 101 -9.36 -9.61 21.54
N VAL A 102 -9.31 -9.81 20.23
CA VAL A 102 -9.74 -10.99 19.50
C VAL A 102 -8.54 -11.66 18.85
N THR A 103 -8.35 -12.95 19.13
CA THR A 103 -7.40 -13.77 18.38
C THR A 103 -8.15 -14.70 17.45
N VAL A 104 -7.91 -14.59 16.15
CA VAL A 104 -8.52 -15.46 15.13
C VAL A 104 -7.53 -15.78 14.01
N THR A 105 -7.61 -17.02 13.50
CA THR A 105 -6.79 -17.48 12.40
C THR A 105 -7.66 -18.02 11.28
N PHE A 106 -7.44 -17.52 10.08
CA PHE A 106 -8.09 -17.95 8.85
C PHE A 106 -7.12 -18.80 8.02
N ASN A 107 -7.65 -19.83 7.35
CA ASN A 107 -6.89 -20.48 6.28
C ASN A 107 -6.88 -19.58 5.05
N THR A 108 -8.05 -19.14 4.61
CA THR A 108 -8.26 -18.13 3.56
C THR A 108 -9.52 -17.37 3.91
N VAL A 109 -9.60 -16.09 3.56
CA VAL A 109 -10.79 -15.24 3.73
C VAL A 109 -10.74 -14.14 2.67
N GLU A 110 -11.87 -13.55 2.30
CA GLU A 110 -11.87 -12.40 1.37
C GLU A 110 -11.94 -11.08 2.12
N ARG A 111 -12.74 -11.01 3.20
CA ARG A 111 -12.85 -9.81 4.02
C ARG A 111 -12.98 -10.12 5.51
N VAL A 112 -12.22 -9.40 6.33
CA VAL A 112 -12.36 -9.37 7.79
C VAL A 112 -12.50 -7.91 8.22
N ILE A 113 -13.52 -7.63 9.02
CA ILE A 113 -13.76 -6.32 9.63
C ILE A 113 -13.90 -6.54 11.12
N VAL A 114 -13.06 -5.88 11.91
CA VAL A 114 -13.22 -5.81 13.35
C VAL A 114 -13.57 -4.39 13.77
N SER A 115 -14.53 -4.26 14.67
CA SER A 115 -14.94 -3.00 15.29
C SER A 115 -14.79 -3.05 16.80
N GLY A 116 -14.54 -1.90 17.40
CA GLY A 116 -14.40 -1.73 18.84
C GLY A 116 -13.01 -1.22 19.19
N ASN A 117 -12.50 -1.59 20.37
CA ASN A 117 -11.27 -1.04 20.96
C ASN A 117 -10.29 -2.13 21.43
N GLY A 118 -10.49 -3.37 20.99
CA GLY A 118 -9.68 -4.51 21.41
C GLY A 118 -8.31 -4.50 20.73
N ASP A 119 -7.27 -4.90 21.46
CA ASP A 119 -5.97 -5.21 20.84
C ASP A 119 -6.07 -6.59 20.17
N ASP A 120 -6.25 -6.61 18.85
CA ASP A 120 -6.59 -7.81 18.10
C ASP A 120 -5.35 -8.53 17.52
N VAL A 121 -5.48 -9.83 17.28
CA VAL A 121 -4.47 -10.67 16.64
C VAL A 121 -5.13 -11.47 15.54
N ILE A 122 -4.97 -11.03 14.31
CA ILE A 122 -5.63 -11.63 13.14
C ILE A 122 -4.56 -12.19 12.21
N THR A 123 -4.69 -13.47 11.87
CA THR A 123 -3.76 -14.15 10.95
C THR A 123 -4.51 -14.80 9.80
N VAL A 124 -4.09 -14.56 8.57
CA VAL A 124 -4.59 -15.21 7.35
C VAL A 124 -3.44 -15.99 6.71
N ASN A 125 -3.57 -17.31 6.66
CA ASN A 125 -2.45 -18.19 6.26
C ASN A 125 -2.34 -18.47 4.76
N GLY A 126 -3.33 -18.11 3.96
CA GLY A 126 -3.47 -18.57 2.59
C GLY A 126 -3.40 -17.44 1.58
N ASP A 127 -3.11 -17.78 0.33
CA ASP A 127 -2.63 -16.82 -0.66
C ASP A 127 -3.74 -16.09 -1.45
N ARG A 128 -4.90 -15.91 -0.82
CA ARG A 128 -6.03 -15.21 -1.45
C ARG A 128 -5.94 -13.75 -1.07
N ASN A 129 -6.13 -12.88 -2.05
CA ASN A 129 -6.33 -11.44 -1.82
C ASN A 129 -7.39 -11.21 -0.73
N THR A 130 -6.96 -10.64 0.37
CA THR A 130 -7.73 -10.41 1.58
C THR A 130 -7.81 -8.92 1.85
N THR A 131 -8.99 -8.42 2.16
CA THR A 131 -9.12 -7.12 2.83
C THR A 131 -9.30 -7.32 4.33
N LEU A 132 -8.48 -6.66 5.13
CA LEU A 132 -8.49 -6.80 6.58
C LEU A 132 -8.50 -5.42 7.24
N GLU A 133 -9.48 -5.19 8.10
CA GLU A 133 -9.64 -3.98 8.92
C GLU A 133 -9.55 -4.37 10.41
N GLY A 134 -8.51 -3.92 11.11
CA GLY A 134 -8.23 -4.21 12.53
C GLY A 134 -9.10 -3.43 13.52
N GLY A 135 -9.40 -2.17 13.21
CA GLY A 135 -10.32 -1.35 14.00
C GLY A 135 -9.60 -0.36 14.91
N ASN A 136 -9.96 -0.29 16.19
CA ASN A 136 -9.16 0.48 17.14
C ASN A 136 -8.55 -0.47 18.15
N GLY A 137 -7.37 -0.13 18.66
CA GLY A 137 -6.57 -1.01 19.49
C GLY A 137 -5.15 -1.09 18.93
N ASN A 138 -4.24 -1.70 19.66
CA ASN A 138 -2.90 -2.01 19.13
C ASN A 138 -2.95 -3.39 18.48
N ASP A 139 -3.22 -3.42 17.18
CA ASP A 139 -3.53 -4.67 16.48
C ASP A 139 -2.26 -5.35 15.93
N THR A 140 -2.28 -6.67 15.89
CA THR A 140 -1.28 -7.49 15.20
C THR A 140 -1.94 -8.20 14.02
N LEU A 141 -1.65 -7.73 12.82
CA LEU A 141 -2.32 -8.12 11.59
C LEU A 141 -1.32 -8.81 10.67
N THR A 142 -1.62 -10.05 10.28
CA THR A 142 -0.73 -10.83 9.42
C THR A 142 -1.52 -11.48 8.30
N THR A 143 -1.15 -11.18 7.06
CA THR A 143 -1.60 -11.91 5.87
C THR A 143 -0.44 -12.71 5.26
N SER A 144 -0.67 -13.39 4.13
CA SER A 144 0.28 -14.34 3.54
C SER A 144 0.53 -14.02 2.07
N GLY A 145 0.19 -14.91 1.14
CA GLY A 145 0.28 -14.57 -0.27
C GLY A 145 -0.94 -13.78 -0.74
N GLY A 146 -0.85 -13.24 -1.96
CA GLY A 146 -1.95 -12.55 -2.60
C GLY A 146 -1.77 -11.03 -2.52
N ASN A 147 -2.60 -10.30 -3.25
CA ASN A 147 -2.54 -8.83 -3.22
C ASN A 147 -3.55 -8.36 -2.18
N ASP A 148 -3.08 -8.14 -0.97
CA ASP A 148 -3.87 -7.86 0.21
C ASP A 148 -4.08 -6.35 0.41
N SER A 149 -5.15 -6.01 1.13
CA SER A 149 -5.43 -4.65 1.56
C SER A 149 -5.62 -4.65 3.07
N VAL A 150 -4.67 -4.10 3.81
CA VAL A 150 -4.69 -4.12 5.28
C VAL A 150 -4.78 -2.72 5.85
N MET A 151 -5.71 -2.51 6.79
CA MET A 151 -5.84 -1.30 7.59
C MET A 151 -5.74 -1.70 9.05
N GLY A 152 -4.72 -1.20 9.75
CA GLY A 152 -4.61 -1.33 11.21
C GLY A 152 -5.77 -0.63 11.88
N GLY A 153 -5.75 0.70 11.75
CA GLY A 153 -6.80 1.59 12.19
C GLY A 153 -6.23 2.53 13.24
N THR A 154 -6.88 2.73 14.38
CA THR A 154 -6.34 3.61 15.42
C THR A 154 -5.63 2.85 16.52
N GLY A 155 -4.43 3.28 16.90
CA GLY A 155 -3.59 2.58 17.88
C GLY A 155 -2.21 2.32 17.28
N ASP A 156 -1.31 1.73 18.07
CA ASP A 156 0.03 1.38 17.61
C ASP A 156 -0.01 -0.04 16.99
N ASP A 157 -0.16 -0.12 15.68
CA ASP A 157 -0.42 -1.39 14.98
C ASP A 157 0.87 -2.07 14.48
N SER A 158 0.83 -3.40 14.33
CA SER A 158 1.87 -4.22 13.71
C SER A 158 1.29 -4.98 12.53
N VAL A 159 1.69 -4.62 11.31
CA VAL A 159 1.18 -5.18 10.06
C VAL A 159 2.29 -5.93 9.30
N SER A 160 1.99 -7.15 8.84
CA SER A 160 2.86 -7.95 7.97
C SER A 160 2.04 -8.56 6.83
N THR A 161 2.35 -8.22 5.57
CA THR A 161 1.57 -8.70 4.40
C THR A 161 2.27 -9.73 3.51
N ALA A 162 3.54 -10.02 3.78
CA ALA A 162 4.28 -11.16 3.25
C ALA A 162 4.53 -11.17 1.73
N THR A 163 3.68 -11.71 0.84
CA THR A 163 4.02 -11.74 -0.61
C THR A 163 2.85 -11.38 -1.50
N GLY A 164 3.11 -10.54 -2.49
CA GLY A 164 2.10 -10.04 -3.42
C GLY A 164 2.20 -8.53 -3.51
N ASP A 165 1.33 -7.91 -4.30
CA ASP A 165 1.31 -6.44 -4.36
C ASP A 165 0.27 -5.92 -3.37
N ASP A 166 0.74 -5.60 -2.18
CA ASP A 166 -0.10 -5.28 -1.04
C ASP A 166 -0.34 -3.78 -0.90
N THR A 167 -1.43 -3.43 -0.24
CA THR A 167 -1.74 -2.06 0.17
C THR A 167 -1.98 -2.02 1.66
N VAL A 168 -1.17 -1.26 2.37
CA VAL A 168 -1.33 -1.01 3.80
C VAL A 168 -1.76 0.44 4.02
N VAL A 169 -2.80 0.65 4.82
CA VAL A 169 -3.19 1.98 5.31
C VAL A 169 -2.78 2.09 6.77
N SER A 170 -1.82 2.97 7.04
CA SER A 170 -1.40 3.36 8.39
C SER A 170 -2.17 4.63 8.76
N ASP A 171 -3.15 4.48 9.67
CA ASP A 171 -3.98 5.60 10.08
C ASP A 171 -3.35 6.35 11.25
N SER A 172 -3.86 6.21 12.48
CA SER A 172 -3.38 7.01 13.61
C SER A 172 -2.70 6.17 14.66
N GLY A 173 -1.48 6.57 15.04
CA GLY A 173 -0.67 5.85 16.02
C GLY A 173 0.78 5.74 15.58
N SER A 174 1.50 4.80 16.18
CA SER A 174 2.91 4.49 15.91
C SER A 174 3.05 3.08 15.35
N ASP A 175 2.82 2.96 14.05
CA ASP A 175 2.68 1.66 13.40
C ASP A 175 4.02 1.05 13.02
N THR A 176 4.06 -0.27 12.92
CA THR A 176 5.13 -1.04 12.31
C THR A 176 4.57 -1.81 11.13
N VAL A 177 5.16 -1.60 9.95
CA VAL A 177 4.71 -2.24 8.70
C VAL A 177 5.87 -2.95 8.04
N ASP A 178 5.70 -4.24 7.78
CA ASP A 178 6.52 -5.03 6.86
C ASP A 178 5.63 -5.49 5.70
N ALA A 179 5.70 -4.80 4.56
CA ALA A 179 4.85 -5.15 3.43
C ALA A 179 5.37 -6.37 2.64
N GLY A 180 6.56 -6.87 2.98
CA GLY A 180 7.04 -8.15 2.48
C GLY A 180 7.65 -8.06 1.08
N ALA A 181 7.22 -8.90 0.15
CA ALA A 181 7.82 -9.00 -1.17
C ALA A 181 6.75 -8.80 -2.25
N GLY A 182 7.03 -7.85 -3.15
CA GLY A 182 6.16 -7.50 -4.26
C GLY A 182 6.39 -6.06 -4.62
N TYR A 183 5.39 -5.41 -5.21
CA TYR A 183 5.38 -3.96 -5.30
C TYR A 183 4.30 -3.41 -4.40
N ASP A 184 4.72 -2.96 -3.23
CA ASP A 184 3.82 -2.68 -2.12
C ASP A 184 3.58 -1.18 -1.94
N LEU A 185 2.38 -0.85 -1.46
CA LEU A 185 1.94 0.51 -1.22
C LEU A 185 1.62 0.72 0.24
N LEU A 186 2.26 1.71 0.86
CA LEU A 186 1.82 2.27 2.13
C LEU A 186 1.10 3.59 1.91
N GLN A 187 -0.08 3.75 2.50
CA GLN A 187 -0.79 5.02 2.56
C GLN A 187 -0.74 5.59 3.96
N MET A 188 -0.15 6.79 4.08
CA MET A 188 -0.17 7.62 5.27
C MET A 188 -1.29 8.65 5.18
N SER A 189 -1.95 8.93 6.30
CA SER A 189 -2.93 10.01 6.38
C SER A 189 -2.29 11.41 6.40
N GLY A 190 -3.03 12.45 6.05
CA GLY A 190 -2.53 13.84 6.07
C GLY A 190 -1.57 14.21 4.94
N SER A 191 -0.87 15.34 5.11
CA SER A 191 0.06 15.90 4.13
C SER A 191 1.48 15.39 4.34
N LYS A 192 2.18 15.02 3.26
CA LYS A 192 3.59 14.59 3.32
C LYS A 192 4.48 15.59 4.06
N SER A 193 4.23 16.89 3.87
CA SER A 193 5.00 17.97 4.53
C SER A 193 4.85 18.03 6.05
N SER A 194 3.88 17.30 6.62
CA SER A 194 3.67 17.18 8.06
C SER A 194 4.56 16.12 8.72
N TYR A 195 5.30 15.35 7.92
CA TYR A 195 6.14 14.26 8.40
C TYR A 195 7.63 14.57 8.27
N SER A 196 8.40 14.10 9.24
CA SER A 196 9.84 13.91 9.13
C SER A 196 10.10 12.47 8.70
N ILE A 197 10.71 12.27 7.53
CA ILE A 197 10.99 10.96 6.98
C ILE A 197 12.50 10.72 7.03
N THR A 198 12.94 9.65 7.66
CA THR A 198 14.36 9.29 7.81
C THR A 198 14.56 7.80 7.57
N VAL A 199 15.80 7.39 7.31
CA VAL A 199 16.16 5.96 7.26
C VAL A 199 16.95 5.62 8.52
N GLN A 200 16.50 4.60 9.26
CA GLN A 200 17.16 4.11 10.48
C GLN A 200 17.20 2.59 10.47
N ASP A 201 18.40 2.03 10.65
CA ASP A 201 18.63 0.57 10.71
C ASP A 201 18.03 -0.23 9.54
N GLY A 202 17.97 0.36 8.33
CA GLY A 202 17.42 -0.27 7.12
C GLY A 202 15.92 -0.11 6.94
N ALA A 203 15.22 0.53 7.88
CA ALA A 203 13.79 0.85 7.77
C ALA A 203 13.57 2.34 7.50
N LEU A 204 12.44 2.66 6.87
CA LEU A 204 11.94 4.03 6.75
C LEU A 204 11.19 4.39 8.04
N VAL A 205 11.62 5.45 8.71
CA VAL A 205 10.97 6.00 9.91
C VAL A 205 10.26 7.29 9.51
N ILE A 206 8.93 7.22 9.49
CA ILE A 206 8.02 8.33 9.20
C ILE A 206 7.48 8.85 10.53
N ALA A 207 7.87 10.06 10.93
CA ALA A 207 7.49 10.65 12.21
C ALA A 207 6.63 11.91 12.01
N GLY A 208 5.44 11.93 12.61
CA GLY A 208 4.49 13.04 12.53
C GLY A 208 3.45 12.96 13.66
N ALA A 209 2.24 13.49 13.41
CA ALA A 209 1.10 13.27 14.31
C ALA A 209 0.70 11.79 14.34
N ASN A 210 0.80 11.14 13.19
CA ASN A 210 0.83 9.70 13.02
C ASN A 210 2.27 9.30 12.68
N SER A 211 2.65 8.07 12.92
CA SER A 211 4.01 7.60 12.66
C SER A 211 4.02 6.16 12.23
N ALA A 212 5.03 5.80 11.43
CA ALA A 212 5.22 4.44 10.96
C ALA A 212 6.71 4.12 10.86
N THR A 213 7.08 2.90 11.27
CA THR A 213 8.35 2.26 10.91
C THR A 213 8.06 1.24 9.83
N VAL A 214 8.64 1.42 8.65
CA VAL A 214 8.23 0.72 7.43
C VAL A 214 9.42 -0.02 6.84
N SER A 215 9.19 -1.27 6.45
CA SER A 215 10.11 -2.07 5.65
C SER A 215 9.36 -2.62 4.43
N ASN A 216 10.10 -2.72 3.32
CA ASN A 216 9.67 -3.41 2.10
C ASN A 216 8.36 -2.89 1.48
N ALA A 217 8.10 -1.59 1.59
CA ALA A 217 7.03 -0.91 0.85
C ALA A 217 7.63 0.06 -0.18
N GLU A 218 7.42 -0.21 -1.47
CA GLU A 218 8.11 0.48 -2.56
C GLU A 218 7.48 1.85 -2.81
N TYR A 219 6.19 2.02 -2.52
CA TYR A 219 5.47 3.25 -2.76
C TYR A 219 4.78 3.78 -1.51
N ILE A 220 5.26 4.92 -1.01
CA ILE A 220 4.65 5.63 0.11
C ILE A 220 3.80 6.76 -0.44
N SER A 221 2.51 6.77 -0.11
CA SER A 221 1.56 7.79 -0.54
C SER A 221 0.98 8.56 0.65
N PHE A 222 0.57 9.78 0.39
CA PHE A 222 -0.05 10.68 1.38
C PHE A 222 -1.38 11.20 0.84
N THR A 223 -2.33 11.48 1.73
CA THR A 223 -3.68 11.92 1.30
C THR A 223 -3.71 13.28 0.59
N ASP A 224 -2.66 14.09 0.69
CA ASP A 224 -2.51 15.33 -0.09
C ASP A 224 -1.99 15.10 -1.53
N GLY A 225 -1.77 13.84 -1.91
CA GLY A 225 -1.21 13.44 -3.20
C GLY A 225 0.32 13.43 -3.25
N GLY A 226 1.00 13.78 -2.16
CA GLY A 226 2.45 13.56 -2.06
C GLY A 226 2.79 12.08 -2.11
N SER A 227 3.94 11.74 -2.67
CA SER A 227 4.44 10.36 -2.68
C SER A 227 5.96 10.28 -2.60
N MET A 228 6.45 9.09 -2.28
CA MET A 228 7.86 8.71 -2.30
C MET A 228 7.98 7.28 -2.82
N THR A 229 9.03 7.00 -3.57
CA THR A 229 9.44 5.64 -3.92
C THR A 229 10.65 5.21 -3.11
N VAL A 230 10.64 3.98 -2.62
CA VAL A 230 11.74 3.35 -1.89
C VAL A 230 12.15 2.10 -2.65
N SER A 231 13.45 1.81 -2.73
CA SER A 231 13.93 0.58 -3.36
C SER A 231 15.29 0.18 -2.84
N GLY A 232 15.61 -1.12 -2.92
CA GLY A 232 16.98 -1.62 -2.74
C GLY A 232 17.77 -1.72 -4.05
N ASP A 233 17.14 -1.50 -5.21
CA ASP A 233 17.78 -1.58 -6.51
C ASP A 233 18.19 -0.19 -7.01
N VAL A 234 19.49 -0.03 -7.31
CA VAL A 234 20.06 1.22 -7.82
C VAL A 234 19.47 1.65 -9.17
N ASN A 235 19.08 0.71 -10.03
CA ASN A 235 18.48 0.97 -11.33
C ASN A 235 17.04 1.44 -11.17
N VAL A 236 16.28 0.85 -10.24
CA VAL A 236 14.93 1.31 -9.90
C VAL A 236 14.99 2.73 -9.35
N ALA A 237 15.87 2.98 -8.38
CA ALA A 237 16.05 4.32 -7.82
C ALA A 237 16.50 5.34 -8.88
N ALA A 238 17.36 4.93 -9.83
CA ALA A 238 17.74 5.80 -10.95
C ALA A 238 16.57 6.07 -11.91
N ALA A 239 15.76 5.05 -12.22
CA ALA A 239 14.57 5.22 -13.06
C ALA A 239 13.55 6.18 -12.43
N MET A 240 13.32 6.06 -11.13
CA MET A 240 12.41 6.95 -10.38
C MET A 240 12.94 8.37 -10.30
N ARG A 241 14.25 8.57 -10.07
CA ARG A 241 14.85 9.92 -10.14
C ARG A 241 14.75 10.52 -11.53
N MET A 242 14.95 9.74 -12.58
CA MET A 242 14.75 10.22 -13.95
C MET A 242 13.28 10.59 -14.21
N TYR A 243 12.32 9.84 -13.65
CA TYR A 243 10.91 10.21 -13.73
C TYR A 243 10.68 11.59 -13.11
N GLU A 244 11.14 11.78 -11.88
CA GLU A 244 11.03 13.06 -11.15
C GLU A 244 11.72 14.21 -11.89
N SER A 245 12.96 14.01 -12.33
CA SER A 245 13.76 15.08 -12.94
C SER A 245 13.35 15.40 -14.38
N LEU A 246 12.94 14.41 -15.17
CA LEU A 246 12.63 14.61 -16.60
C LEU A 246 11.16 14.98 -16.80
N LEU A 247 10.26 14.56 -15.90
CA LEU A 247 8.84 14.87 -16.00
C LEU A 247 8.40 15.93 -15.00
N GLU A 248 9.26 16.35 -14.07
CA GLU A 248 9.01 17.32 -12.98
C GLU A 248 7.72 17.05 -12.19
N ARG A 249 7.47 15.78 -11.91
CA ARG A 249 6.38 15.34 -11.05
C ARG A 249 6.67 13.94 -10.52
N SER A 250 6.05 13.63 -9.38
CA SER A 250 6.03 12.28 -8.88
C SER A 250 5.20 11.37 -9.75
N ALA A 251 5.67 10.13 -9.89
CA ALA A 251 4.94 9.09 -10.57
C ALA A 251 3.69 8.72 -9.78
N GLU A 252 2.58 8.54 -10.49
CA GLU A 252 1.39 7.88 -9.95
C GLU A 252 1.68 6.38 -9.66
N PRO A 253 0.92 5.70 -8.77
CA PRO A 253 1.25 4.35 -8.32
C PRO A 253 1.50 3.35 -9.46
N GLY A 254 0.65 3.35 -10.48
CA GLY A 254 0.79 2.47 -11.64
C GLY A 254 2.00 2.78 -12.52
N GLY A 255 2.33 4.06 -12.71
CA GLY A 255 3.51 4.49 -13.44
C GLY A 255 4.81 4.15 -12.70
N ALA A 256 4.82 4.40 -11.38
CA ALA A 256 5.95 4.05 -10.51
C ALA A 256 6.23 2.54 -10.56
N LYS A 257 5.19 1.72 -10.39
CA LYS A 257 5.28 0.26 -10.51
C LYS A 257 5.83 -0.19 -11.86
N PHE A 258 5.25 0.30 -12.95
CA PHE A 258 5.67 -0.09 -14.29
C PHE A 258 7.18 0.14 -14.52
N TRP A 259 7.68 1.31 -14.13
CA TRP A 259 9.09 1.65 -14.32
C TRP A 259 10.01 0.94 -13.32
N ALA A 260 9.55 0.71 -12.09
CA ALA A 260 10.28 -0.10 -11.11
C ALA A 260 10.47 -1.53 -11.63
N GLU A 261 9.39 -2.19 -12.09
CA GLU A 261 9.47 -3.54 -12.67
C GLU A 261 10.32 -3.58 -13.95
N ALA A 262 10.19 -2.57 -14.82
CA ALA A 262 10.98 -2.48 -16.05
C ALA A 262 12.48 -2.38 -15.76
N ALA A 263 12.86 -1.59 -14.74
CA ALA A 263 14.24 -1.44 -14.29
C ALA A 263 14.76 -2.67 -13.55
N ALA A 264 14.00 -3.21 -12.59
CA ALA A 264 14.38 -4.35 -11.77
C ALA A 264 14.54 -5.65 -12.59
N SER A 265 13.65 -5.88 -13.55
CA SER A 265 13.74 -7.06 -14.42
C SER A 265 14.93 -7.02 -15.39
N GLY A 266 15.54 -5.85 -15.59
CA GLY A 266 16.56 -5.64 -16.61
C GLY A 266 16.04 -5.75 -18.05
N SER A 267 14.71 -5.86 -18.24
CA SER A 267 14.07 -5.87 -19.55
C SER A 267 14.34 -4.57 -20.31
N TRP A 268 14.46 -3.47 -19.57
CA TRP A 268 14.90 -2.18 -20.05
C TRP A 268 16.19 -1.78 -19.33
N THR A 269 17.20 -1.44 -20.10
CA THR A 269 18.37 -0.75 -19.53
C THR A 269 17.95 0.65 -19.07
N THR A 270 18.61 1.19 -18.04
CA THR A 270 18.35 2.56 -17.58
C THR A 270 18.55 3.59 -18.70
N ALA A 271 19.45 3.35 -19.65
CA ALA A 271 19.60 4.19 -20.83
C ALA A 271 18.38 4.14 -21.77
N GLN A 272 17.74 2.98 -21.94
CA GLN A 272 16.49 2.88 -22.71
C GLN A 272 15.31 3.55 -21.99
N ILE A 273 15.27 3.48 -20.65
CA ILE A 273 14.29 4.21 -19.85
C ILE A 273 14.49 5.72 -20.01
N ALA A 274 15.74 6.19 -19.87
CA ALA A 274 16.10 7.59 -20.11
C ALA A 274 15.69 8.06 -21.52
N GLU A 275 16.03 7.26 -22.53
CA GLU A 275 15.66 7.52 -23.92
C GLU A 275 14.14 7.67 -24.08
N PHE A 276 13.36 6.81 -23.43
CA PHE A 276 11.90 6.89 -23.45
C PHE A 276 11.38 8.19 -22.83
N PHE A 277 11.87 8.56 -21.64
CA PHE A 277 11.43 9.79 -20.98
C PHE A 277 11.81 11.04 -21.77
N LEU A 278 13.03 11.12 -22.27
CA LEU A 278 13.51 12.25 -23.10
C LEU A 278 12.64 12.47 -24.34
N HIS A 279 12.09 11.40 -24.92
CA HIS A 279 11.24 11.48 -26.11
C HIS A 279 9.75 11.41 -25.80
N SER A 280 9.34 11.43 -24.53
CA SER A 280 7.93 11.51 -24.15
C SER A 280 7.33 12.86 -24.53
N ASP A 281 6.05 12.87 -24.89
CA ASP A 281 5.32 14.12 -25.16
C ASP A 281 5.39 15.08 -23.96
N GLU A 282 5.40 14.52 -22.74
CA GLU A 282 5.51 15.27 -21.50
C GLU A 282 6.84 16.03 -21.40
N PHE A 283 7.98 15.35 -21.55
CA PHE A 283 9.29 15.99 -21.56
C PHE A 283 9.38 17.06 -22.66
N GLN A 284 9.01 16.69 -23.89
CA GLN A 284 9.15 17.58 -25.04
C GLN A 284 8.28 18.84 -24.91
N SER A 285 7.12 18.73 -24.26
CA SER A 285 6.25 19.89 -24.00
C SER A 285 6.86 20.90 -23.03
N LYS A 286 7.74 20.45 -22.13
CA LYS A 286 8.38 21.26 -21.09
C LYS A 286 9.72 21.82 -21.54
N PHE A 287 10.55 20.97 -22.14
CA PHE A 287 11.96 21.26 -22.41
C PHE A 287 12.29 21.35 -23.91
N GLY A 288 11.32 21.09 -24.77
CA GLY A 288 11.54 20.94 -26.21
C GLY A 288 12.01 19.53 -26.58
N ASN A 289 11.96 19.24 -27.88
CA ASN A 289 12.51 18.00 -28.39
C ASN A 289 14.02 17.94 -28.11
N PRO A 290 14.53 16.93 -27.38
CA PRO A 290 15.94 16.85 -27.05
C PRO A 290 16.80 16.94 -28.31
N ASP A 291 16.45 16.27 -29.41
CA ASP A 291 17.25 16.28 -30.64
C ASP A 291 17.43 17.66 -31.28
N ASP A 292 16.56 18.61 -30.95
CA ASP A 292 16.63 19.99 -31.46
C ASP A 292 17.46 20.92 -30.55
N LEU A 293 17.78 20.50 -29.32
CA LEU A 293 18.61 21.26 -28.38
C LEU A 293 20.09 21.17 -28.74
N THR A 294 20.85 22.24 -28.52
CA THR A 294 22.32 22.14 -28.50
C THR A 294 22.80 21.27 -27.33
N ASN A 295 24.02 20.73 -27.42
CA ASN A 295 24.59 19.95 -26.33
C ASN A 295 24.69 20.78 -25.04
N GLU A 296 25.00 22.08 -25.14
CA GLU A 296 25.06 22.96 -23.98
C GLU A 296 23.69 23.16 -23.34
N GLU A 297 22.64 23.45 -24.13
CA GLU A 297 21.27 23.60 -23.63
C GLU A 297 20.77 22.32 -22.96
N PHE A 298 21.03 21.16 -23.57
CA PHE A 298 20.65 19.87 -23.01
C PHE A 298 21.31 19.58 -21.66
N VAL A 299 22.63 19.79 -21.55
CA VAL A 299 23.36 19.56 -20.29
C VAL A 299 22.90 20.53 -19.20
N ARG A 300 22.65 21.81 -19.53
CA ARG A 300 22.13 22.78 -18.56
C ARG A 300 20.77 22.35 -18.00
N ALA A 301 19.85 21.91 -18.86
CA ALA A 301 18.55 21.42 -18.42
C ALA A 301 18.67 20.21 -17.48
N LEU A 302 19.58 19.27 -17.76
CA LEU A 302 19.81 18.13 -16.88
C LEU A 302 20.32 18.53 -15.49
N TYR A 303 21.24 19.50 -15.42
CA TYR A 303 21.75 20.02 -14.15
C TYR A 303 20.66 20.70 -13.32
N GLU A 304 19.87 21.57 -13.96
CA GLU A 304 18.79 22.28 -13.27
C GLU A 304 17.75 21.29 -12.73
N ASN A 305 17.31 20.34 -13.54
CA ASN A 305 16.20 19.48 -13.18
C ASN A 305 16.60 18.30 -12.28
N SER A 306 17.80 17.74 -12.48
CA SER A 306 18.26 16.55 -11.74
C SER A 306 19.07 16.89 -10.49
N LEU A 307 19.69 18.07 -10.46
CA LEU A 307 20.59 18.49 -9.36
C LEU A 307 20.11 19.77 -8.65
N GLY A 308 19.07 20.43 -9.17
CA GLY A 308 18.50 21.62 -8.55
C GLY A 308 19.38 22.87 -8.64
N ARG A 309 20.35 22.90 -9.56
CA ARG A 309 21.31 23.99 -9.66
C ARG A 309 21.84 24.18 -11.08
N GLU A 310 22.37 25.37 -11.34
CA GLU A 310 23.07 25.65 -12.59
C GLU A 310 24.36 24.81 -12.72
N ALA A 311 24.69 24.44 -13.96
CA ALA A 311 25.95 23.78 -14.28
C ALA A 311 27.14 24.73 -14.11
N GLU A 312 28.12 24.30 -13.32
CA GLU A 312 29.44 24.93 -13.29
C GLU A 312 30.15 24.78 -14.64
N GLN A 313 30.97 25.76 -15.02
CA GLN A 313 31.58 25.79 -16.35
C GLN A 313 32.43 24.55 -16.64
N GLU A 314 33.20 24.06 -15.66
CA GLU A 314 34.05 22.87 -15.86
C GLU A 314 33.23 21.60 -16.11
N GLY A 315 32.13 21.40 -15.36
CA GLY A 315 31.22 20.27 -15.54
C GLY A 315 30.45 20.35 -16.86
N LEU A 316 29.99 21.55 -17.22
CA LEU A 316 29.36 21.81 -18.50
C LEU A 316 30.30 21.49 -19.67
N ASP A 317 31.52 22.04 -19.66
CA ASP A 317 32.54 21.80 -20.69
C ASP A 317 32.85 20.29 -20.83
N PHE A 318 32.93 19.58 -19.71
CA PHE A 318 33.15 18.13 -19.69
C PHE A 318 32.03 17.37 -20.41
N TRP A 319 30.76 17.57 -20.01
CA TRP A 319 29.64 16.84 -20.59
C TRP A 319 29.36 17.23 -22.03
N VAL A 320 29.52 18.50 -22.39
CA VAL A 320 29.42 18.96 -23.78
C VAL A 320 30.48 18.28 -24.64
N ASN A 321 31.74 18.22 -24.19
CA ASN A 321 32.80 17.52 -24.93
C ASN A 321 32.53 16.00 -25.03
N VAL A 322 31.94 15.37 -24.01
CA VAL A 322 31.50 13.96 -24.07
C VAL A 322 30.49 13.74 -25.19
N LEU A 323 29.51 14.63 -25.35
CA LEU A 323 28.52 14.56 -26.43
C LEU A 323 29.13 14.91 -27.80
N GLU A 324 30.03 15.89 -27.88
CA GLU A 324 30.68 16.28 -29.14
C GLU A 324 31.60 15.20 -29.71
N THR A 325 32.15 14.35 -28.85
CA THR A 325 33.03 13.24 -29.23
C THR A 325 32.29 11.92 -29.43
N ASP A 326 30.96 11.92 -29.31
CA ASP A 326 30.10 10.73 -29.34
C ASP A 326 30.56 9.63 -28.34
N ALA A 327 31.22 10.03 -27.24
CA ALA A 327 31.71 9.09 -26.25
C ALA A 327 30.56 8.42 -25.47
N TYR A 328 29.48 9.18 -25.25
CA TYR A 328 28.22 8.71 -24.67
C TYR A 328 27.03 9.41 -25.34
N SER A 329 25.90 8.70 -25.43
CA SER A 329 24.64 9.27 -25.90
C SER A 329 24.02 10.21 -24.85
N ARG A 330 23.03 11.00 -25.28
CA ARG A 330 22.22 11.83 -24.38
C ARG A 330 21.53 11.03 -23.29
N SER A 331 20.89 9.92 -23.65
CA SER A 331 20.29 8.98 -22.68
C SER A 331 21.31 8.43 -21.68
N GLN A 332 22.54 8.12 -22.11
CA GLN A 332 23.59 7.64 -21.20
C GLN A 332 24.05 8.72 -20.21
N ILE A 333 24.25 9.97 -20.66
CA ILE A 333 24.64 11.05 -19.74
C ILE A 333 23.49 11.44 -18.79
N THR A 334 22.23 11.33 -19.22
CA THR A 334 21.06 11.50 -18.34
C THR A 334 21.11 10.50 -17.20
N VAL A 335 21.36 9.22 -17.49
CA VAL A 335 21.52 8.19 -16.45
C VAL A 335 22.67 8.55 -15.49
N PHE A 336 23.79 9.06 -15.99
CA PHE A 336 24.92 9.43 -15.12
C PHE A 336 24.61 10.63 -14.22
N ILE A 337 23.95 11.66 -14.76
CA ILE A 337 23.63 12.88 -14.00
C ILE A 337 22.50 12.61 -13.00
N SER A 338 21.36 12.07 -13.44
CA SER A 338 20.20 11.78 -12.57
C SER A 338 20.42 10.59 -11.64
N GLY A 339 21.37 9.71 -11.97
CA GLY A 339 21.81 8.60 -11.11
C GLY A 339 22.92 8.97 -10.12
N SER A 340 23.44 10.19 -10.15
CA SER A 340 24.57 10.61 -9.32
C SER A 340 24.21 10.70 -7.83
N PRO A 341 25.20 10.62 -6.91
CA PRO A 341 24.98 10.87 -5.49
C PRO A 341 24.39 12.27 -5.20
N GLU A 342 24.71 13.25 -6.04
CA GLU A 342 24.15 14.59 -5.92
C GLU A 342 22.65 14.61 -6.27
N ALA A 343 22.25 13.96 -7.37
CA ALA A 343 20.84 13.79 -7.69
C ALA A 343 20.09 12.99 -6.62
N ALA A 344 20.72 11.96 -6.05
CA ALA A 344 20.15 11.21 -4.93
C ALA A 344 19.88 12.09 -3.71
N ASN A 345 20.79 13.03 -3.39
CA ASN A 345 20.56 13.98 -2.31
C ASN A 345 19.49 15.02 -2.66
N TYR A 346 19.44 15.49 -3.90
CA TYR A 346 18.43 16.47 -4.32
C TYR A 346 17.01 15.89 -4.31
N HIS A 347 16.87 14.61 -4.67
CA HIS A 347 15.60 13.90 -4.70
C HIS A 347 15.35 13.01 -3.47
N SER A 348 16.09 13.21 -2.37
CA SER A 348 15.93 12.36 -1.17
C SER A 348 14.51 12.43 -0.59
N ASP A 349 13.81 13.53 -0.80
CA ASP A 349 12.44 13.67 -0.31
C ASP A 349 11.45 12.83 -1.11
N THR A 350 11.75 12.38 -2.33
CA THR A 350 10.84 11.62 -3.20
C THR A 350 11.35 10.24 -3.61
N VAL A 351 12.66 9.99 -3.58
CA VAL A 351 13.25 8.70 -3.95
C VAL A 351 14.32 8.29 -2.94
N GLN A 352 14.15 7.13 -2.32
CA GLN A 352 15.09 6.55 -1.38
C GLN A 352 15.70 5.24 -1.91
N LEU A 353 17.01 5.09 -1.75
CA LEU A 353 17.73 3.84 -2.01
C LEU A 353 18.21 3.28 -0.66
N ILE A 354 17.65 2.15 -0.23
CA ILE A 354 17.95 1.54 1.06
C ILE A 354 18.51 0.13 0.82
N GLU A 355 19.75 -0.11 1.22
CA GLU A 355 20.39 -1.41 1.03
C GLU A 355 19.66 -2.52 1.80
N GLY A 356 19.31 -3.60 1.10
CA GLY A 356 18.59 -4.75 1.69
C GLY A 356 17.07 -4.63 1.67
N TRP A 357 16.51 -3.53 1.17
CA TRP A 357 15.08 -3.41 0.86
C TRP A 357 14.74 -4.35 -0.30
N ILE A 358 13.74 -5.22 -0.10
CA ILE A 358 13.40 -6.30 -1.05
C ILE A 358 12.23 -5.94 -1.94
#